data_AF-A0A060C8T3-F1
#
_entry.id   AF-A0A060C8T3-F1
#
_cell.length_a   1.000
_cell.length_b   1.000
_cell.length_c   1.000
_cell.angle_alpha   90.00
_cell.angle_beta   90.00
_cell.angle_gamma   90.00
#
_symmetry.space_group_name_H-M   'P 1'
#
loop_
_entity.id
_entity.type
_entity.pdbx_description
1 polymer ?
#
loop_
_entity_poly.entity_id
_entity_poly.type
_entity_poly.pdbx_seq_one_letter_code
_entity_poly.pdbx_strand_id
1 'polypeptide(L)'
;PLANKQKVTIKKEVISGTQKWYKISYKVNGKTSTGYVLSDYVKLTLSSAISARVNSTEKVKIRTGPGESYEYVTYKVSGSTVSLSNKKSVTITEETTDKSGSKWFKISFTVSDVSYSGYILANQVLMKGISTVTATPTPTATPTVTPTATPTPTASVTPTVTPTPTETA
;
A
#
# COMPACT_ATOMS: atom_id res chain seq x y z
N PRO A 1 13.84 -8.23 15.43
CA PRO A 1 12.82 -7.98 14.39
C PRO A 1 11.89 -6.85 14.85
N LEU A 2 11.23 -6.13 13.93
CA LEU A 2 10.20 -5.15 14.31
C LEU A 2 9.01 -5.89 14.92
N ALA A 3 8.62 -5.54 16.14
CA ALA A 3 7.48 -6.17 16.80
C ALA A 3 6.14 -5.64 16.26
N ASN A 4 5.10 -6.46 16.35
CA ASN A 4 3.75 -6.02 15.97
C ASN A 4 3.31 -4.83 16.85
N LYS A 5 2.61 -3.87 16.24
CA LYS A 5 2.17 -2.62 16.87
C LYS A 5 3.28 -1.73 17.45
N GLN A 6 4.53 -2.01 17.14
CA GLN A 6 5.64 -1.17 17.59
C GLN A 6 5.63 0.17 16.86
N LYS A 7 5.58 1.29 17.60
CA LYS A 7 5.67 2.63 17.01
C LYS A 7 6.95 2.79 16.19
N VAL A 8 6.78 3.30 14.97
CA VAL A 8 7.87 3.63 14.04
C VAL A 8 7.78 5.08 13.62
N THR A 9 8.89 5.65 13.19
CA THR A 9 8.96 6.97 12.55
C THR A 9 9.18 6.79 11.06
N ILE A 10 8.32 7.37 10.23
CA ILE A 10 8.55 7.41 8.78
C ILE A 10 9.67 8.42 8.50
N LYS A 11 10.64 8.05 7.67
CA LYS A 11 11.78 8.90 7.28
C LYS A 11 11.74 9.28 5.80
N LYS A 12 11.17 8.41 4.96
CA LYS A 12 11.08 8.61 3.51
C LYS A 12 9.91 7.84 2.93
N GLU A 13 9.38 8.34 1.83
CA GLU A 13 8.41 7.67 0.97
C GLU A 13 9.06 7.29 -0.36
N VAL A 14 8.76 6.11 -0.87
CA VAL A 14 9.16 5.64 -2.20
C VAL A 14 7.93 5.06 -2.89
N ILE A 15 7.69 5.47 -4.14
CA ILE A 15 6.68 4.86 -5.00
C ILE A 15 7.39 3.91 -5.95
N SER A 16 6.98 2.65 -5.98
CA SER A 16 7.47 1.62 -6.89
C SER A 16 6.28 0.97 -7.58
N GLY A 17 6.03 1.33 -8.83
CA GLY A 17 4.79 1.00 -9.52
C GLY A 17 3.57 1.55 -8.78
N THR A 18 2.63 0.68 -8.43
CA THR A 18 1.42 1.03 -7.66
C THR A 18 1.63 1.00 -6.15
N GLN A 19 2.78 0.51 -5.68
CA GLN A 19 3.06 0.35 -4.26
C GLN A 19 3.72 1.59 -3.67
N LYS A 20 3.31 1.93 -2.45
CA LYS A 20 3.95 2.94 -1.63
C LYS A 20 4.72 2.29 -0.49
N TRP A 21 5.98 2.65 -0.37
CA TRP A 21 6.91 2.15 0.65
C TRP A 21 7.31 3.27 1.60
N TYR A 22 7.38 2.96 2.88
CA TYR A 22 7.93 3.83 3.90
C TYR A 22 9.31 3.32 4.33
N LYS A 23 10.33 4.18 4.24
CA LYS A 23 11.55 3.99 5.02
C LYS A 23 11.23 4.36 6.45
N ILE A 24 11.30 3.40 7.36
CA ILE A 24 10.96 3.59 8.77
C ILE A 24 12.20 3.53 9.67
N SER A 25 12.08 4.14 10.84
CA SER A 25 13.05 4.07 11.94
C SER A 25 12.34 3.59 13.19
N TYR A 26 12.97 2.67 13.92
CA TYR A 26 12.41 2.09 15.13
C TYR A 26 13.53 1.67 16.08
N LYS A 27 13.20 1.41 17.35
CA LYS A 27 14.17 0.98 18.37
C LYS A 27 13.98 -0.50 18.73
N VAL A 28 15.05 -1.29 18.70
CA VAL A 28 15.06 -2.66 19.22
C VAL A 28 16.13 -2.71 20.31
N ASN A 29 15.73 -3.07 21.54
CA ASN A 29 16.64 -3.11 22.70
C ASN A 29 17.45 -1.81 22.87
N GLY A 30 16.80 -0.66 22.74
CA GLY A 30 17.42 0.67 22.83
C GLY A 30 18.20 1.13 21.59
N LYS A 31 18.53 0.24 20.65
CA LYS A 31 19.28 0.55 19.43
C LYS A 31 18.36 0.94 18.27
N THR A 32 18.71 2.01 17.56
CA THR A 32 17.97 2.46 16.38
C THR A 32 18.26 1.56 15.19
N SER A 33 17.21 1.08 14.53
CA SER A 33 17.25 0.34 13.27
C SER A 33 16.41 1.05 12.20
N THR A 34 16.70 0.78 10.93
CA THR A 34 15.91 1.29 9.80
C THR A 34 15.64 0.20 8.77
N GLY A 35 14.52 0.31 8.07
CA GLY A 35 14.15 -0.60 6.97
C GLY A 35 13.05 0.00 6.10
N TYR A 36 12.66 -0.73 5.05
CA TYR A 36 11.50 -0.38 4.24
C TYR A 36 10.33 -1.30 4.56
N VAL A 37 9.13 -0.76 4.55
CA VAL A 37 7.88 -1.49 4.78
C VAL A 37 6.80 -0.94 3.84
N LEU A 38 5.90 -1.79 3.35
CA LEU A 38 4.74 -1.35 2.57
C LEU A 38 3.86 -0.42 3.42
N SER A 39 3.33 0.63 2.81
CA SER A 39 2.47 1.60 3.51
C SER A 39 1.24 0.95 4.12
N ASP A 40 0.74 -0.12 3.50
CA ASP A 40 -0.48 -0.80 3.90
C ASP A 40 -0.33 -1.49 5.26
N TYR A 41 0.91 -1.85 5.61
CA TYR A 41 1.23 -2.42 6.91
C TYR A 41 1.44 -1.37 7.99
N VAL A 42 1.32 -0.08 7.67
CA VAL A 42 1.65 1.02 8.57
C VAL A 42 0.45 1.96 8.71
N LYS A 43 -0.17 2.02 9.89
CA LYS A 43 -1.24 2.96 10.20
C LYS A 43 -0.65 4.28 10.68
N LEU A 44 -0.91 5.38 9.97
CA LEU A 44 -0.48 6.71 10.42
C LEU A 44 -1.20 7.09 11.73
N THR A 45 -0.44 7.58 12.71
CA THR A 45 -0.98 8.23 13.91
C THR A 45 -0.93 9.74 13.71
N LEU A 46 -2.07 10.30 13.32
CA LEU A 46 -2.19 11.73 13.02
C LEU A 46 -2.49 12.50 14.32
N SER A 47 -1.47 13.13 14.91
CA SER A 47 -1.68 14.11 16.00
C SER A 47 -2.16 15.46 15.48
N SER A 48 -1.91 15.73 14.19
CA SER A 48 -2.31 16.92 13.47
C SER A 48 -2.36 16.62 11.97
N ALA A 49 -2.94 17.55 11.21
CA ALA A 49 -3.03 17.43 9.77
C ALA A 49 -1.62 17.47 9.12
N ILE A 50 -1.36 16.59 8.15
CA ILE A 50 -0.05 16.46 7.51
C ILE A 50 -0.05 17.22 6.18
N SER A 51 0.85 18.18 6.04
CA SER A 51 1.09 18.83 4.75
C SER A 51 1.57 17.81 3.73
N ALA A 52 1.03 17.82 2.52
CA ALA A 52 1.35 16.87 1.47
C ALA A 52 1.26 17.51 0.08
N ARG A 53 1.51 16.71 -0.96
CA ARG A 53 1.29 17.08 -2.35
C ARG A 53 0.81 15.90 -3.16
N VAL A 54 0.04 16.18 -4.21
CA VAL A 54 -0.28 15.20 -5.25
C VAL A 54 1.00 14.73 -5.94
N ASN A 55 1.10 13.43 -6.17
CA ASN A 55 2.19 12.75 -6.86
C ASN A 55 1.60 11.79 -7.90
N SER A 56 1.33 12.32 -9.09
CA SER A 56 0.75 11.58 -10.21
C SER A 56 1.23 12.20 -11.51
N THR A 57 1.38 11.39 -12.57
CA THR A 57 1.67 11.87 -13.92
C THR A 57 0.48 12.61 -14.53
N GLU A 58 -0.73 12.12 -14.25
CA GLU A 58 -1.99 12.71 -14.71
C GLU A 58 -2.72 13.45 -13.57
N LYS A 59 -3.70 14.28 -13.96
CA LYS A 59 -4.59 14.94 -12.99
C LYS A 59 -5.43 13.91 -12.26
N VAL A 60 -5.47 14.00 -10.93
CA VAL A 60 -6.20 13.06 -10.08
C VAL A 60 -7.59 13.61 -9.78
N LYS A 61 -8.65 12.88 -10.18
CA LYS A 61 -10.03 13.20 -9.81
C LYS A 61 -10.27 12.85 -8.34
N ILE A 62 -10.85 13.78 -7.59
CA ILE A 62 -11.05 13.62 -6.14
C ILE A 62 -12.41 12.99 -5.86
N ARG A 63 -12.44 11.95 -5.01
CA ARG A 63 -13.66 11.22 -4.64
C ARG A 63 -14.33 11.83 -3.40
N THR A 64 -15.64 11.69 -3.27
CA THR A 64 -16.40 12.12 -2.08
C THR A 64 -16.26 11.15 -0.90
N GLY A 65 -15.79 9.91 -1.14
CA GLY A 65 -15.50 8.90 -0.13
C GLY A 65 -14.35 7.97 -0.53
N PRO A 66 -13.91 7.08 0.38
CA PRO A 66 -12.80 6.17 0.14
C PRO A 66 -13.26 4.96 -0.69
N GLY A 67 -12.86 4.94 -1.95
CA GLY A 67 -13.16 3.84 -2.87
C GLY A 67 -13.58 4.33 -4.25
N GLU A 68 -13.49 3.45 -5.23
CA GLU A 68 -13.81 3.79 -6.63
C GLU A 68 -15.31 3.95 -6.90
N SER A 69 -16.16 3.41 -6.02
CA SER A 69 -17.63 3.50 -6.12
C SER A 69 -18.21 4.85 -5.70
N TYR A 70 -17.41 5.72 -5.07
CA TYR A 70 -17.89 7.03 -4.62
C TYR A 70 -17.89 8.02 -5.77
N GLU A 71 -18.86 8.93 -5.79
CA GLU A 71 -18.91 10.04 -6.75
C GLU A 71 -17.68 10.95 -6.66
N TYR A 72 -17.46 11.77 -7.68
CA TYR A 72 -16.42 12.78 -7.65
C TYR A 72 -16.88 14.06 -6.95
N VAL A 73 -15.95 14.71 -6.26
CA VAL A 73 -16.14 16.08 -5.77
C VAL A 73 -16.28 17.01 -6.96
N THR A 74 -17.23 17.95 -6.91
CA THR A 74 -17.46 18.97 -7.93
C THR A 74 -17.17 20.37 -7.40
N TYR A 75 -16.77 21.27 -8.29
CA TYR A 75 -16.61 22.69 -7.96
C TYR A 75 -17.98 23.30 -7.64
N LYS A 76 -18.06 24.05 -6.54
CA LYS A 76 -19.34 24.59 -6.04
C LYS A 76 -20.07 25.47 -7.04
N VAL A 77 -19.33 26.19 -7.89
CA VAL A 77 -19.88 27.15 -8.85
C VAL A 77 -20.15 26.50 -10.21
N SER A 78 -19.17 25.81 -10.80
CA SER A 78 -19.29 25.29 -12.16
C SER A 78 -19.87 23.88 -12.26
N GLY A 79 -20.00 23.14 -11.15
CA GLY A 79 -20.43 21.74 -11.14
C GLY A 79 -19.44 20.76 -11.79
N SER A 80 -18.32 21.24 -12.35
CA SER A 80 -17.32 20.39 -12.98
C SER A 80 -16.55 19.55 -11.95
N THR A 81 -16.06 18.38 -12.35
CA THR A 81 -15.27 17.50 -11.49
C THR A 81 -13.96 18.15 -11.03
N VAL A 82 -13.70 18.10 -9.72
CA VAL A 82 -12.43 18.54 -9.14
C VAL A 82 -11.32 17.56 -9.50
N SER A 83 -10.31 18.07 -10.20
CA SER A 83 -9.13 17.31 -10.59
C SER A 83 -7.86 18.05 -10.20
N LEU A 84 -7.02 17.43 -9.37
CA LEU A 84 -5.78 18.04 -8.87
C LEU A 84 -4.58 17.67 -9.74
N SER A 85 -3.81 18.67 -10.15
CA SER A 85 -2.57 18.48 -10.90
C SER A 85 -1.45 17.93 -10.02
N ASN A 86 -0.44 17.35 -10.65
CA ASN A 86 0.80 16.96 -9.97
C ASN A 86 1.37 18.14 -9.14
N LYS A 87 1.96 17.81 -7.99
CA LYS A 87 2.56 18.75 -7.03
C LYS A 87 1.60 19.74 -6.36
N LYS A 88 0.30 19.72 -6.67
CA LYS A 88 -0.70 20.53 -5.95
C LYS A 88 -0.60 20.23 -4.46
N SER A 89 -0.42 21.27 -3.65
CA SER A 89 -0.39 21.15 -2.19
C SER A 89 -1.76 20.76 -1.68
N VAL A 90 -1.77 19.80 -0.76
CA VAL A 90 -2.95 19.31 -0.05
C VAL A 90 -2.57 19.05 1.40
N THR A 91 -3.56 18.85 2.26
CA THR A 91 -3.34 18.48 3.66
C THR A 91 -4.07 17.17 3.93
N ILE A 92 -3.36 16.15 4.39
CA ILE A 92 -3.95 14.88 4.83
C ILE A 92 -4.55 15.10 6.22
N THR A 93 -5.83 14.79 6.38
CA THR A 93 -6.54 14.93 7.66
C THR A 93 -6.87 13.57 8.27
N GLU A 94 -7.09 12.55 7.45
CA GLU A 94 -7.45 11.20 7.91
C GLU A 94 -6.85 10.13 6.99
N GLU A 95 -6.54 8.96 7.56
CA GLU A 95 -6.22 7.74 6.83
C GLU A 95 -7.33 6.71 7.02
N THR A 96 -7.82 6.16 5.91
CA THR A 96 -8.81 5.09 5.90
C THR A 96 -8.44 4.00 4.90
N THR A 97 -9.14 2.88 4.98
CA THR A 97 -9.02 1.75 4.05
C THR A 97 -10.41 1.48 3.50
N ASP A 98 -10.53 1.32 2.19
CA ASP A 98 -11.82 0.96 1.58
C ASP A 98 -12.16 -0.52 1.79
N LYS A 99 -13.34 -0.94 1.31
CA LYS A 99 -13.79 -2.34 1.39
C LYS A 99 -12.91 -3.30 0.60
N SER A 100 -12.15 -2.81 -0.37
CA SER A 100 -11.23 -3.58 -1.21
C SER A 100 -9.82 -3.66 -0.64
N GLY A 101 -9.56 -3.06 0.53
CA GLY A 101 -8.26 -3.07 1.18
C GLY A 101 -7.30 -1.97 0.72
N SER A 102 -7.71 -1.09 -0.19
CA SER A 102 -6.87 0.01 -0.66
C SER A 102 -6.82 1.13 0.38
N LYS A 103 -5.63 1.69 0.59
CA LYS A 103 -5.45 2.82 1.51
C LYS A 103 -5.77 4.15 0.82
N TRP A 104 -6.62 4.92 1.47
CA TRP A 104 -7.05 6.26 1.04
C TRP A 104 -6.71 7.31 2.10
N PHE A 105 -6.39 8.52 1.62
CA PHE A 105 -6.29 9.70 2.48
C PHE A 105 -7.47 10.61 2.24
N LYS A 106 -8.11 11.05 3.32
CA LYS A 106 -8.95 12.24 3.28
C LYS A 106 -8.03 13.45 3.25
N ILE A 107 -8.26 14.33 2.29
CA ILE A 107 -7.47 15.53 2.08
C ILE A 107 -8.35 16.78 2.18
N SER A 108 -7.72 17.89 2.56
CA SER A 108 -8.22 19.25 2.42
C SER A 108 -7.31 20.02 1.47
N PHE A 109 -7.90 20.88 0.64
CA PHE A 109 -7.16 21.70 -0.32
C PHE A 109 -7.98 22.92 -0.77
N THR A 110 -7.28 23.90 -1.33
CA THR A 110 -7.87 25.15 -1.79
C THR A 110 -7.70 25.32 -3.30
N VAL A 111 -8.78 25.71 -3.97
CA VAL A 111 -8.78 26.09 -5.40
C VAL A 111 -9.49 27.43 -5.50
N SER A 112 -8.79 28.46 -6.01
CA SER A 112 -9.31 29.83 -6.14
C SER A 112 -9.99 30.31 -4.84
N ASP A 113 -9.27 30.22 -3.72
CA ASP A 113 -9.72 30.60 -2.37
C ASP A 113 -10.94 29.85 -1.80
N VAL A 114 -11.44 28.84 -2.50
CA VAL A 114 -12.48 27.94 -2.02
C VAL A 114 -11.85 26.67 -1.46
N SER A 115 -12.18 26.36 -0.21
CA SER A 115 -11.79 25.11 0.46
C SER A 115 -12.68 23.95 0.05
N TYR A 116 -12.03 22.81 -0.22
CA TYR A 116 -12.65 21.54 -0.57
C TYR A 116 -12.04 20.43 0.29
N SER A 117 -12.80 19.33 0.43
CA SER A 117 -12.31 18.08 1.00
C SER A 117 -12.77 16.91 0.14
N GLY A 118 -12.00 15.83 0.19
CA GLY A 118 -12.33 14.58 -0.48
C GLY A 118 -11.25 13.54 -0.27
N TYR A 119 -11.28 12.48 -1.07
CA TYR A 119 -10.44 11.30 -0.89
C TYR A 119 -9.59 11.04 -2.13
N ILE A 120 -8.35 10.61 -1.88
CA ILE A 120 -7.33 10.29 -2.87
C ILE A 120 -6.56 9.03 -2.43
N LEU A 121 -6.12 8.22 -3.38
CA LEU A 121 -5.32 7.03 -3.09
C LEU A 121 -3.99 7.41 -2.44
N ALA A 122 -3.55 6.62 -1.46
CA ALA A 122 -2.35 6.93 -0.69
C ALA A 122 -1.06 6.98 -1.54
N ASN A 123 -0.99 6.18 -2.61
CA ASN A 123 0.14 6.14 -3.56
C ASN A 123 0.19 7.36 -4.50
N GLN A 124 -0.89 8.14 -4.60
CA GLN A 124 -0.97 9.38 -5.38
C GLN A 124 -0.63 10.63 -4.54
N VAL A 125 -0.14 10.44 -3.31
CA VAL A 125 0.19 11.53 -2.38
C VAL A 125 1.56 11.31 -1.75
N LEU A 126 2.35 12.38 -1.65
CA LEU A 126 3.60 12.41 -0.88
C LEU A 126 3.50 13.42 0.25
N MET A 127 3.81 12.99 1.47
CA MET A 127 3.85 13.81 2.66
C MET A 127 5.03 14.80 2.59
N LYS A 128 4.83 16.02 3.11
CA LYS A 128 5.86 17.04 3.33
C LYS A 128 6.19 17.07 4.82
N GLY A 129 7.48 17.19 5.16
CA GLY A 129 7.92 17.27 6.56
C GLY A 129 7.81 15.94 7.30
N ILE A 130 8.34 14.86 6.71
CA ILE A 130 8.23 13.46 7.19
C ILE A 130 8.87 13.23 8.59
N SER A 131 9.47 14.24 9.21
CA SER A 131 10.41 14.05 10.32
C SER A 131 9.86 13.37 11.58
N THR A 132 8.54 13.30 11.81
CA THR A 132 7.98 12.73 13.05
C THR A 132 6.60 12.08 12.93
N VAL A 133 6.22 11.52 11.77
CA VAL A 133 4.96 10.77 11.72
C VAL A 133 5.15 9.43 12.42
N THR A 134 4.59 9.31 13.62
CA THR A 134 4.48 8.02 14.31
C THR A 134 3.46 7.17 13.62
N ALA A 135 3.81 5.93 13.37
CA ALA A 135 2.91 4.98 12.78
C ALA A 135 3.04 3.61 13.47
N THR A 136 1.96 2.86 13.44
CA THR A 136 1.86 1.57 14.12
C THR A 136 1.71 0.50 13.07
N PRO A 137 2.60 -0.50 13.01
CA PRO A 137 2.42 -1.60 12.09
C PRO A 137 1.18 -2.39 12.49
N THR A 138 0.34 -2.70 11.51
CA THR A 138 -0.89 -3.47 11.72
C THR A 138 -0.64 -4.91 11.28
N PRO A 139 -1.10 -5.93 12.03
CA PRO A 139 -0.99 -7.32 11.56
C PRO A 139 -1.82 -7.51 10.30
N THR A 140 -1.23 -8.14 9.30
CA THR A 140 -1.97 -8.68 8.15
C THR A 140 -2.46 -10.08 8.51
N ALA A 141 -3.59 -10.51 7.92
CA ALA A 141 -3.90 -11.93 7.88
C ALA A 141 -2.69 -12.67 7.29
N THR A 142 -2.23 -13.72 7.96
CA THR A 142 -1.20 -14.62 7.42
C THR A 142 -1.63 -15.02 6.01
N PRO A 143 -0.81 -14.85 4.97
CA PRO A 143 -1.17 -15.35 3.65
C PRO A 143 -1.44 -16.84 3.79
N THR A 144 -2.68 -17.27 3.52
CA THR A 144 -2.98 -18.68 3.40
C THR A 144 -2.20 -19.16 2.19
N VAL A 145 -1.16 -19.95 2.43
CA VAL A 145 -0.50 -20.68 1.34
C VAL A 145 -1.56 -21.58 0.72
N THR A 146 -2.01 -21.27 -0.49
CA THR A 146 -2.80 -22.22 -1.27
C THR A 146 -1.88 -23.42 -1.49
N PRO A 147 -2.22 -24.63 -1.00
CA PRO A 147 -1.36 -25.79 -1.20
C PRO A 147 -1.18 -26.01 -2.71
N THR A 148 0.06 -25.89 -3.19
CA THR A 148 0.42 -26.28 -4.55
C THR A 148 0.15 -27.77 -4.68
N ALA A 149 -0.62 -28.17 -5.71
CA ALA A 149 -0.92 -29.58 -5.96
C ALA A 149 0.38 -30.39 -5.99
N THR A 150 0.44 -31.44 -5.17
CA THR A 150 1.56 -32.38 -5.16
C THR A 150 1.63 -33.06 -6.53
N PRO A 151 2.81 -33.12 -7.19
CA PRO A 151 2.92 -33.82 -8.47
C PRO A 151 2.51 -35.28 -8.28
N THR A 152 1.55 -35.74 -9.08
CA THR A 152 1.15 -37.15 -9.12
C THR A 152 2.35 -38.00 -9.56
N PRO A 153 2.74 -39.04 -8.81
CA PRO A 153 3.84 -39.90 -9.21
C PRO A 153 3.50 -40.57 -10.54
N THR A 154 4.34 -40.35 -11.55
CA THR A 154 4.26 -41.04 -12.84
C THR A 154 4.57 -42.52 -12.61
N ALA A 155 3.73 -43.41 -13.14
CA ALA A 155 3.87 -44.86 -12.94
C ALA A 155 5.27 -45.35 -13.34
N SER A 156 5.90 -46.09 -12.43
CA SER A 156 7.20 -46.72 -12.63
C SER A 156 7.10 -47.74 -13.77
N VAL A 157 7.97 -47.61 -14.77
CA VAL A 157 8.08 -48.57 -15.87
C VAL A 157 8.34 -49.98 -15.35
N THR A 158 7.58 -50.96 -15.86
CA THR A 158 7.73 -52.39 -15.56
C THR A 158 9.05 -52.90 -16.12
N PRO A 159 9.89 -53.64 -15.36
CA PRO A 159 11.12 -54.21 -15.90
C PRO A 159 10.81 -55.32 -16.91
N THR A 160 11.36 -55.19 -18.11
CA THR A 160 11.32 -56.22 -19.16
C THR A 160 12.14 -57.42 -18.71
N VAL A 161 11.53 -58.62 -18.74
CA VAL A 161 12.20 -59.88 -18.42
C VAL A 161 13.30 -60.20 -19.45
N THR A 162 14.50 -60.48 -18.97
CA THR A 162 15.65 -60.95 -19.77
C THR A 162 15.41 -62.41 -20.19
N PRO A 163 15.56 -62.79 -21.48
CA PRO A 163 15.41 -64.18 -21.90
C PRO A 163 16.55 -65.06 -21.36
N THR A 164 16.17 -66.23 -20.86
CA THR A 164 17.07 -67.31 -20.41
C THR A 164 17.82 -67.92 -21.61
N PRO A 165 19.14 -68.12 -21.55
CA PRO A 165 19.86 -68.83 -22.60
C PRO A 165 19.58 -70.34 -22.55
N THR A 166 19.33 -70.93 -23.71
CA THR A 166 19.12 -72.37 -23.92
C THR A 166 20.47 -73.10 -23.95
N GLU A 167 20.68 -74.06 -23.05
CA GLU A 167 21.77 -75.03 -23.14
C GLU A 167 21.52 -76.02 -24.29
N THR A 168 22.55 -76.29 -25.09
CA THR A 168 22.56 -77.37 -26.08
C THR A 168 23.61 -78.39 -25.66
N ALA A 169 23.23 -79.67 -25.68
CA ALA A 169 24.05 -80.84 -25.36
C ALA A 169 25.09 -81.15 -26.45
#